data_AF-A0A292PUH8-F1
#
_entry.id   AF-A0A292PUH8-F1
#
_cell.length_a   1.000
_cell.length_b   1.000
_cell.length_c   1.000
_cell.angle_alpha   90.00
_cell.angle_beta   90.00
_cell.angle_gamma   90.00
#
_symmetry.space_group_name_H-M   'P 1'
#
loop_
_entity.id
_entity.type
_entity.pdbx_description
1 polymer ?
#
loop_
_entity_poly.entity_id
_entity_poly.type
_entity_poly.pdbx_seq_one_letter_code
_entity_poly.pdbx_strand_id
1 'polypeptide(L)' 'FSKIAHFLPLTTEISIKDLAPILLNEIWRLHGLPESIISDRDSQFTAKFWISLMQ' A
#
# COMPACT_ATOMS: atom_id res chain seq x y z
N PHE A 1 13.94 18.73 -3.80
CA PHE A 1 12.87 18.28 -2.90
C PHE A 1 11.58 18.11 -3.71
N SER A 2 11.31 16.92 -4.23
CA SER A 2 10.03 16.61 -4.87
C SER A 2 9.22 15.74 -3.93
N LYS A 3 8.13 16.28 -3.38
CA LYS A 3 7.06 15.43 -2.84
C LYS A 3 6.24 14.98 -4.05
N ILE A 4 6.21 13.67 -4.29
CA ILE A 4 5.42 13.06 -5.37
C ILE A 4 4.28 12.30 -4.68
N ALA A 5 3.08 12.41 -5.23
CA ALA A 5 1.91 11.70 -4.73
C ALA A 5 1.35 10.80 -5.83
N HIS A 6 1.01 9.57 -5.45
CA HIS A 6 0.30 8.62 -6.30
C HIS A 6 -1.09 8.41 -5.71
N PHE A 7 -2.11 8.59 -6.53
CA PHE A 7 -3.50 8.34 -6.16
C PHE A 7 -4.04 7.19 -7.03
N LEU A 8 -4.64 6.20 -6.38
CA LEU A 8 -5.23 5.05 -7.03
C LEU A 8 -6.74 5.06 -6.76
N PRO A 9 -7.58 4.93 -7.79
CA PRO A 9 -9.01 4.79 -7.57
C PRO A 9 -9.30 3.42 -6.96
N LEU A 10 -9.95 3.40 -5.79
CA LEU A 10 -10.33 2.18 -5.07
C LEU A 10 -11.80 2.26 -4.65
N THR A 11 -12.41 1.10 -4.40
CA THR A 11 -13.74 1.00 -3.81
C THR A 11 -13.65 0.98 -2.28
N THR A 12 -14.70 1.45 -1.60
CA THR A 12 -14.76 1.48 -0.12
C THR A 12 -14.83 0.10 0.52
N GLU A 13 -15.21 -0.92 -0.25
CA GLU A 13 -15.39 -2.30 0.21
C GLU A 13 -14.21 -3.20 -0.17
N ILE A 14 -13.07 -2.63 -0.58
CA ILE A 14 -11.91 -3.42 -0.98
C ILE A 14 -11.36 -4.22 0.21
N SER A 15 -11.08 -5.50 -0.03
CA SER A 15 -10.47 -6.34 1.00
C SER A 15 -8.98 -6.05 1.11
N ILE A 16 -8.42 -6.26 2.31
CA ILE A 16 -6.97 -6.15 2.57
C ILE A 16 -6.16 -7.06 1.62
N LYS A 17 -6.69 -8.24 1.29
CA LYS A 17 -6.03 -9.21 0.41
C LYS A 17 -5.94 -8.71 -1.03
N ASP A 18 -6.92 -7.91 -1.47
CA ASP A 18 -6.95 -7.34 -2.81
C ASP A 18 -6.13 -6.04 -2.88
N LEU A 19 -6.05 -5.29 -1.77
CA LEU A 19 -5.29 -4.04 -1.69
C LEU A 19 -3.77 -4.28 -1.77
N ALA A 20 -3.25 -5.32 -1.11
CA ALA A 20 -1.83 -5.63 -1.08
C ALA A 20 -1.18 -5.77 -2.48
N PRO A 21 -1.70 -6.61 -3.40
CA PRO A 21 -1.12 -6.73 -4.74
C PRO A 21 -1.26 -5.45 -5.57
N ILE A 22 -2.29 -4.63 -5.34
CA ILE A 22 -2.42 -3.32 -6.00
C ILE A 22 -1.29 -2.39 -5.56
N LEU A 23 -1.00 -2.31 -4.26
CA LEU A 23 0.08 -1.46 -3.75
C LEU A 23 1.44 -1.89 -4.31
N LEU A 24 1.71 -3.21 -4.36
CA LEU A 24 2.94 -3.76 -4.94
C LEU A 24 3.09 -3.34 -6.41
N ASN A 25 2.04 -3.54 -7.19
CA ASN A 25 2.05 -3.27 -8.62
C ASN A 25 2.13 -1.78 -8.92
N GLU A 26 1.36 -0.94 -8.24
CA GLU A 26 1.23 0.46 -8.65
C GLU A 26 2.25 1.38 -7.99
N ILE A 27 2.82 0.99 -6.84
CA ILE A 27 3.79 1.82 -6.12
C ILE A 27 5.17 1.15 -6.12
N TRP A 28 5.30 -0.05 -5.58
CA TRP A 28 6.62 -0.67 -5.38
C TRP A 28 7.29 -1.09 -6.69
N ARG A 29 6.52 -1.52 -7.70
CA ARG A 29 7.05 -1.78 -9.04
C ARG A 29 7.72 -0.54 -9.65
N LEU A 30 7.18 0.65 -9.37
CA LEU A 30 7.66 1.90 -9.95
C LEU A 30 8.85 2.49 -9.18
N HIS A 31 8.86 2.35 -7.85
CA HIS A 31 9.81 3.03 -6.97
C HIS A 31 10.79 2.09 -6.25
N GLY A 32 10.61 0.79 -6.40
CA GLY A 32 11.29 -0.23 -5.61
C GLY A 32 10.68 -0.40 -4.22
N LEU A 33 11.33 -1.25 -3.42
CA LEU A 33 10.95 -1.47 -2.03
C LEU A 33 11.34 -0.22 -1.20
N PRO A 34 10.41 0.40 -0.46
CA PRO A 34 10.74 1.52 0.40
C PRO A 34 11.58 1.06 1.61
N GLU A 35 12.55 1.88 2.02
CA GLU A 35 13.34 1.64 3.24
C GLU A 35 12.51 1.85 4.51
N SER A 36 11.53 2.75 4.46
CA SER A 36 10.58 2.99 5.55
C SER A 36 9.22 3.42 5.04
N ILE A 37 8.17 3.08 5.80
CA ILE A 37 6.80 3.47 5.50
C ILE A 37 6.20 4.14 6.73
N ILE A 38 5.59 5.30 6.52
CA ILE A 38 4.79 6.01 7.52
C ILE A 38 3.33 5.83 7.13
N SER A 39 2.55 5.18 8.00
CA SER A 39 1.10 5.01 7.85
C SER A 39 0.37 5.82 8.92
N ASP A 40 -0.79 6.35 8.56
CA ASP A 40 -1.75 7.00 9.47
C ASP A 40 -2.46 6.00 10.42
N ARG A 41 -2.17 4.70 10.28
CA ARG A 41 -2.70 3.59 11.10
C ARG A 41 -4.21 3.41 11.00
N ASP A 42 -4.80 3.71 9.84
CA ASP A 42 -6.17 3.30 9.58
C ASP A 42 -6.32 1.76 9.67
N SER A 43 -7.52 1.30 10.01
CA SER A 43 -7.93 -0.11 10.13
C SER A 43 -7.59 -0.96 8.90
N GLN A 44 -7.41 -0.33 7.74
CA GLN A 44 -7.00 -0.97 6.49
C GLN A 44 -5.50 -1.28 6.46
N PHE A 45 -4.65 -0.46 7.10
CA PHE A 45 -3.19 -0.59 7.14
C PHE A 45 -2.69 -1.25 8.45
N THR A 46 -3.33 -2.36 8.81
CA THR A 46 -3.00 -3.12 10.03
C THR A 46 -1.85 -4.11 9.82
N ALA A 47 -1.40 -4.77 10.89
CA ALA A 47 -0.43 -5.87 10.80
C ALA A 47 -0.84 -6.96 9.79
N LYS A 48 -2.15 -7.23 9.66
CA LYS A 48 -2.68 -8.20 8.68
C LYS A 48 -2.40 -7.77 7.24
N PHE A 49 -2.49 -6.47 6.95
CA PHE A 49 -2.15 -5.94 5.63
C PHE A 49 -0.67 -6.15 5.33
N TRP A 50 0.21 -5.78 6.27
CA TRP A 50 1.66 -5.95 6.09
C TRP A 50 2.05 -7.43 5.92
N ILE A 51 1.44 -8.34 6.68
CA ILE A 51 1.62 -9.78 6.48
C ILE A 51 1.16 -10.20 5.08
N SER A 52 -0.01 -9.76 4.64
CA SER A 52 -0.53 -10.08 3.29
C SER A 52 0.31 -9.48 2.17
N LEU A 53 1.05 -8.40 2.43
CA LEU A 53 1.91 -7.72 1.47
C LEU A 53 3.29 -8.40 1.34
N MET A 54 3.77 -9.02 2.42
CA MET A 54 5.10 -9.62 2.52
C MET A 54 5.10 -11.16 2.42
N GLN A 55 3.93 -11.80 2.28
CA GLN A 55 3.77 -13.22 1.97
C GLN A 55 3.83 -13.45 0.46
#